data_AF-A0A8C0HZG5-F1
#
_entry.id   AF-A0A8C0HZG5-F1
#
_cell.length_a   1.000
_cell.length_b   1.000
_cell.length_c   1.000
_cell.angle_alpha   90.00
_cell.angle_beta   90.00
_cell.angle_gamma   90.00
#
_symmetry.space_group_name_H-M   'P 1'
#
loop_
_entity.id
_entity.type
_entity.pdbx_description
1 polymer ?
#
loop_
_entity_poly.entity_id
_entity_poly.type
_entity_poly.pdbx_seq_one_letter_code
_entity_poly.pdbx_strand_id
1 'polypeptide(L)'
;MELRALLCWASLVAALEETLLNTKLETADLKWVTFPQVEGQWEELSGLDEEQHSVRTYEVCDVQRAPGLAHWLRTGWVPRRGAVHVYATLRFTMLECLSLPRAGRSCKETFTVFYFESDADTATAHTPAWMENPYIKVDTVAAEHLTRKRPGAEATGKVNIKTLRLGPLTKAGFYLAFQDQGACMALLSLHLFYKKCAQLTVNLTRFPETVPRELVVPVAGSCVADAVPAPGPSPSLYCREDGQWAEQPVTGCSCAPGFEAAEGNTRCRGRRGPQQRAVPEDIGEPGRAAGTEAGSQLPGPGAGALR
;
A
#
# COMPACT_ATOMS: atom_id res chain seq x y z
N MET A 1 -12.66 -21.21 38.41
CA MET A 1 -11.76 -21.78 37.38
C MET A 1 -11.41 -20.67 36.43
N GLU A 2 -10.24 -20.08 36.67
CA GLU A 2 -9.64 -18.97 35.95
C GLU A 2 -9.35 -19.36 34.49
N LEU A 3 -10.07 -18.77 33.53
CA LEU A 3 -9.68 -18.81 32.13
C LEU A 3 -8.87 -17.54 31.81
N ARG A 4 -7.65 -17.49 32.33
CA ARG A 4 -6.62 -16.56 31.86
C ARG A 4 -6.22 -16.99 30.44
N ALA A 5 -7.02 -16.56 29.46
CA ALA A 5 -6.63 -16.63 28.06
C ALA A 5 -5.40 -15.73 27.88
N LEU A 6 -4.26 -16.39 27.66
CA LEU A 6 -3.01 -15.83 27.18
C LEU A 6 -3.27 -15.08 25.87
N LEU A 7 -3.64 -13.80 25.97
CA LEU A 7 -3.49 -12.85 24.88
C LEU A 7 -1.98 -12.60 24.73
N CYS A 8 -1.29 -13.51 24.04
CA CYS A 8 -0.04 -13.16 23.39
C CYS A 8 -0.34 -11.98 22.48
N TRP A 9 0.03 -10.78 22.91
CA TRP A 9 0.12 -9.61 22.05
C TRP A 9 1.28 -9.83 21.08
N ALA A 10 1.11 -10.77 20.14
CA ALA A 10 1.83 -10.70 18.89
C ALA A 10 1.26 -9.48 18.18
N SER A 11 1.98 -8.36 18.24
CA SER A 11 1.78 -7.26 17.31
C SER A 11 2.08 -7.82 15.92
N LEU A 12 1.08 -8.44 15.28
CA LEU A 12 1.15 -8.73 13.85
C LEU A 12 1.23 -7.38 13.16
N VAL A 13 2.44 -7.00 12.78
CA VAL A 13 2.64 -5.92 11.83
C VAL A 13 2.04 -6.41 10.53
N ALA A 14 0.85 -5.90 10.22
CA ALA A 14 0.16 -6.23 8.98
C ALA A 14 1.04 -5.85 7.79
N ALA A 15 0.93 -6.63 6.72
CA ALA A 15 1.62 -6.32 5.48
C ALA A 15 1.21 -4.93 4.99
N LEU A 16 2.19 -4.14 4.54
CA LEU A 16 1.93 -2.83 3.96
C LEU A 16 1.67 -2.98 2.47
N GLU A 17 0.54 -2.46 2.00
CA GLU A 17 0.15 -2.47 0.60
C GLU A 17 0.44 -1.10 -0.04
N GLU A 18 1.28 -1.09 -1.07
CA GLU A 18 1.56 0.11 -1.85
C GLU A 18 0.69 0.10 -3.12
N THR A 19 -0.17 1.10 -3.26
CA THR A 19 -1.07 1.21 -4.41
C THR A 19 -0.33 1.74 -5.65
N LEU A 20 -0.50 1.05 -6.77
CA LEU A 20 -0.01 1.47 -8.10
C LEU A 20 -1.11 2.15 -8.93
N LEU A 21 -2.34 1.65 -8.83
CA LEU A 21 -3.54 2.20 -9.48
C LEU A 21 -4.77 1.80 -8.67
N ASN A 22 -5.71 2.72 -8.44
CA ASN A 22 -7.00 2.39 -7.85
C ASN A 22 -8.11 3.20 -8.52
N THR A 23 -8.88 2.56 -9.40
CA THR A 23 -9.90 3.25 -10.19
C THR A 23 -11.07 3.78 -9.36
N LYS A 24 -11.26 3.33 -8.11
CA LYS A 24 -12.26 3.92 -7.21
C LYS A 24 -11.88 5.34 -6.76
N LEU A 25 -10.58 5.67 -6.77
CA LEU A 25 -10.08 6.97 -6.34
C LEU A 25 -9.95 7.97 -7.50
N GLU A 26 -10.17 7.51 -8.73
CA GLU A 26 -10.08 8.34 -9.92
C GLU A 26 -11.35 9.16 -10.10
N THR A 27 -11.20 10.48 -10.23
CA THR A 27 -12.31 11.44 -10.35
C THR A 27 -12.52 11.90 -11.80
N ALA A 28 -11.65 11.47 -12.71
CA ALA A 28 -11.71 11.78 -14.14
C ALA A 28 -11.92 10.50 -14.97
N ASP A 29 -12.21 10.68 -16.25
CA ASP A 29 -12.31 9.58 -17.21
C ASP A 29 -10.98 8.82 -17.28
N LEU A 30 -11.06 7.49 -17.23
CA LEU A 30 -9.92 6.57 -17.27
C LEU A 30 -9.32 6.49 -18.68
N LYS A 31 -10.16 6.61 -19.72
CA LYS A 31 -9.76 6.61 -21.14
C LYS A 31 -8.90 5.41 -21.54
N TRP A 32 -9.26 4.24 -21.03
CA TRP A 32 -8.64 2.98 -21.41
C TRP A 32 -8.96 2.63 -22.86
N VAL A 33 -8.03 1.91 -23.50
CA VAL A 33 -8.09 1.65 -24.94
C VAL A 33 -8.84 0.35 -25.20
N THR A 34 -9.79 0.38 -26.12
CA THR A 34 -10.58 -0.79 -26.50
C THR A 34 -10.20 -1.32 -27.88
N PHE A 35 -10.47 -2.59 -28.18
CA PHE A 35 -10.28 -3.14 -29.52
C PHE A 35 -11.17 -4.37 -29.78
N PRO A 36 -11.75 -4.52 -30.99
CA PRO A 36 -11.78 -3.52 -32.07
C PRO A 36 -12.61 -2.28 -31.70
N GLN A 37 -12.43 -1.17 -32.42
CA GLN A 37 -13.19 0.07 -32.20
C GLN A 37 -14.53 0.01 -32.95
N VAL A 38 -15.46 -0.82 -32.48
CA VAL A 38 -16.79 -1.05 -33.07
C VAL A 38 -17.88 -0.94 -31.99
N GLU A 39 -19.15 -0.94 -32.37
CA GLU A 39 -20.26 -0.97 -31.41
C GLU A 39 -20.32 -2.31 -30.65
N GLY A 40 -20.87 -2.30 -29.42
CA GLY A 40 -20.94 -3.48 -28.54
C GLY A 40 -19.62 -3.83 -27.83
N GLN A 41 -18.64 -2.94 -27.88
CA GLN A 41 -17.37 -3.10 -27.17
C GLN A 41 -17.47 -2.75 -25.69
N TRP A 42 -16.33 -2.85 -25.01
CA TRP A 42 -16.17 -2.22 -23.71
C TRP A 42 -16.49 -0.73 -23.80
N GLU A 43 -17.39 -0.26 -22.95
CA GLU A 43 -17.81 1.13 -22.86
C GLU A 43 -17.50 1.67 -21.47
N GLU A 44 -16.93 2.87 -21.41
CA GLU A 44 -16.69 3.57 -20.15
C GLU A 44 -17.98 4.27 -19.70
N LEU A 45 -18.45 3.96 -18.49
CA LEU A 45 -19.68 4.51 -17.93
C LEU A 45 -19.43 5.13 -16.56
N SER A 46 -20.32 6.04 -16.16
CA SER A 46 -20.42 6.51 -14.77
C SER A 46 -21.26 5.53 -13.96
N GLY A 47 -20.70 5.00 -12.89
CA GLY A 47 -21.41 4.22 -11.88
C GLY A 47 -21.39 4.89 -10.51
N LEU A 48 -22.07 4.25 -9.55
CA LEU A 48 -21.97 4.56 -8.13
C LEU A 48 -21.39 3.34 -7.40
N ASP A 49 -20.46 3.58 -6.48
CA ASP A 49 -19.97 2.52 -5.58
C ASP A 49 -20.93 2.28 -4.39
N GLU A 50 -20.52 1.39 -3.48
CA GLU A 50 -21.29 1.02 -2.29
C GLU A 50 -21.51 2.23 -1.36
N GLU A 51 -20.57 3.18 -1.38
CA GLU A 51 -20.60 4.43 -0.62
C GLU A 51 -21.32 5.57 -1.35
N GLN A 52 -21.91 5.32 -2.52
CA GLN A 52 -22.59 6.31 -3.38
C GLN A 52 -21.64 7.39 -3.94
N HIS A 53 -20.35 7.10 -4.03
CA HIS A 53 -19.42 7.94 -4.76
C HIS A 53 -19.49 7.61 -6.26
N SER A 54 -19.37 8.64 -7.09
CA SER A 54 -19.28 8.46 -8.54
C SER A 54 -17.94 7.82 -8.89
N VAL A 55 -18.00 6.72 -9.65
CA VAL A 55 -16.84 5.97 -10.11
C VAL A 55 -16.94 5.70 -11.61
N ARG A 56 -15.79 5.47 -12.26
CA ARG A 56 -15.74 5.03 -13.66
C ARG A 56 -15.73 3.51 -13.74
N THR A 57 -16.66 2.95 -14.52
CA THR A 57 -16.79 1.51 -14.76
C THR A 57 -16.62 1.21 -16.25
N TYR A 58 -16.32 -0.04 -16.57
CA TYR A 58 -16.30 -0.53 -17.95
C TYR A 58 -17.29 -1.66 -18.14
N GLU A 59 -18.18 -1.56 -19.12
CA GLU A 59 -19.21 -2.58 -19.39
C GLU A 59 -19.07 -3.16 -20.79
N VAL A 60 -19.34 -4.45 -20.95
CA VAL A 60 -19.41 -5.13 -22.26
C VAL A 60 -20.57 -6.11 -22.25
N CYS A 61 -21.38 -6.09 -23.31
CA CYS A 61 -22.52 -7.00 -23.46
C CYS A 61 -22.94 -7.17 -24.93
N ASP A 62 -22.03 -7.68 -25.77
CA ASP A 62 -22.35 -7.97 -27.16
C ASP A 62 -22.92 -9.38 -27.34
N VAL A 63 -24.25 -9.50 -27.19
CA VAL A 63 -24.98 -10.76 -27.33
C VAL A 63 -25.17 -11.22 -28.78
N GLN A 64 -24.90 -10.36 -29.77
CA GLN A 64 -25.02 -10.67 -31.21
C GLN A 64 -23.64 -10.78 -31.90
N ARG A 65 -22.59 -10.95 -31.09
CA ARG A 65 -21.21 -11.03 -31.54
C ARG A 65 -20.97 -12.07 -32.64
N ALA A 66 -20.13 -11.69 -33.61
CA ALA A 66 -19.57 -12.62 -34.59
C ALA A 66 -18.66 -13.69 -33.94
N PRO A 67 -18.84 -14.99 -34.26
CA PRO A 67 -18.02 -16.05 -33.67
C PRO A 67 -16.51 -15.82 -33.82
N GLY A 68 -15.75 -16.04 -32.74
CA GLY A 68 -14.29 -15.99 -32.76
C GLY A 68 -13.68 -14.59 -32.61
N LEU A 69 -14.49 -13.52 -32.56
CA LEU A 69 -13.99 -12.18 -32.24
C LEU A 69 -13.85 -11.99 -30.73
N ALA A 70 -12.75 -11.37 -30.28
CA ALA A 70 -12.54 -11.02 -28.88
C ALA A 70 -12.56 -9.50 -28.70
N HIS A 71 -13.20 -9.03 -27.64
CA HIS A 71 -13.29 -7.63 -27.26
C HIS A 71 -12.26 -7.36 -26.18
N TRP A 72 -11.30 -6.48 -26.47
CA TRP A 72 -10.20 -6.15 -25.59
C TRP A 72 -10.40 -4.77 -24.96
N LEU A 73 -9.92 -4.64 -23.72
CA LEU A 73 -9.81 -3.39 -22.98
C LEU A 73 -8.42 -3.36 -22.35
N ARG A 74 -7.67 -2.27 -22.47
CA ARG A 74 -6.34 -2.12 -21.88
C ARG A 74 -6.25 -0.83 -21.09
N THR A 75 -5.69 -0.94 -19.88
CA THR A 75 -5.40 0.20 -19.01
C THR A 75 -4.43 1.20 -19.65
N GLY A 76 -4.29 2.37 -19.03
CA GLY A 76 -3.09 3.19 -19.20
C GLY A 76 -1.83 2.48 -18.69
N TRP A 77 -0.66 3.04 -18.99
CA TRP A 77 0.61 2.50 -18.50
C TRP A 77 0.74 2.72 -16.99
N VAL A 78 1.06 1.66 -16.26
CA VAL A 78 1.20 1.66 -14.81
C VAL A 78 2.69 1.52 -14.47
N PRO A 79 3.31 2.54 -13.83
CA PRO A 79 4.69 2.41 -13.36
C PRO A 79 4.80 1.28 -12.34
N ARG A 80 5.75 0.35 -12.54
CA ARG A 80 5.96 -0.79 -11.63
C ARG A 80 6.47 -0.36 -10.25
N ARG A 81 7.19 0.78 -10.20
CA ARG A 81 7.90 1.24 -9.00
C ARG A 81 8.81 0.13 -8.45
N GLY A 82 8.68 -0.20 -7.16
CA GLY A 82 9.46 -1.26 -6.51
C GLY A 82 8.89 -2.67 -6.68
N ALA A 83 7.70 -2.84 -7.27
CA ALA A 83 7.01 -4.12 -7.29
C ALA A 83 7.78 -5.19 -8.06
N VAL A 84 7.96 -6.38 -7.49
CA VAL A 84 8.36 -7.58 -8.24
C VAL A 84 7.12 -8.37 -8.67
N HIS A 85 6.16 -8.50 -7.76
CA HIS A 85 4.84 -9.03 -8.03
C HIS A 85 3.80 -7.95 -7.77
N VAL A 86 2.76 -7.93 -8.59
CA VAL A 86 1.62 -7.03 -8.44
C VAL A 86 0.38 -7.87 -8.18
N TYR A 87 -0.43 -7.44 -7.23
CA TYR A 87 -1.75 -7.97 -6.98
C TYR A 87 -2.77 -7.08 -7.66
N ALA A 88 -3.68 -7.70 -8.42
CA ALA A 88 -4.79 -7.03 -9.07
C ALA A 88 -6.10 -7.51 -8.43
N THR A 89 -6.73 -6.67 -7.64
CA THR A 89 -8.08 -6.91 -7.10
C THR A 89 -9.10 -6.32 -8.06
N LEU A 90 -9.88 -7.20 -8.68
CA LEU A 90 -10.96 -6.88 -9.59
C LEU A 90 -12.28 -6.95 -8.83
N ARG A 91 -13.12 -5.92 -8.98
CA ARG A 91 -14.53 -5.97 -8.58
C ARG A 91 -15.38 -5.91 -9.83
N PHE A 92 -16.28 -6.86 -10.02
CA PHE A 92 -17.06 -6.97 -11.25
C PHE A 92 -18.43 -7.63 -11.02
N THR A 93 -19.36 -7.41 -11.94
CA THR A 93 -20.61 -8.17 -12.02
C THR A 93 -20.67 -8.88 -13.36
N MET A 94 -21.42 -9.97 -13.42
CA MET A 94 -21.55 -10.78 -14.62
C MET A 94 -22.95 -11.35 -14.70
N LEU A 95 -23.60 -11.23 -15.85
CA LEU A 95 -24.93 -11.78 -16.06
C LEU A 95 -24.86 -13.27 -16.40
N GLU A 96 -25.83 -14.02 -15.89
CA GLU A 96 -26.03 -15.43 -16.25
C GLU A 96 -26.47 -15.52 -17.72
N CYS A 97 -25.83 -16.39 -18.51
CA CYS A 97 -26.15 -16.57 -19.93
C CYS A 97 -27.61 -16.99 -20.15
N LEU A 98 -28.16 -17.79 -19.24
CA LEU A 98 -29.56 -18.21 -19.27
C LEU A 98 -30.55 -17.05 -19.05
N SER A 99 -30.10 -15.97 -18.42
CA SER A 99 -30.91 -14.76 -18.23
C SER A 99 -30.88 -13.82 -19.45
N LEU A 100 -30.02 -14.06 -20.43
CA LEU A 100 -29.87 -13.21 -21.61
C LEU A 100 -30.73 -13.72 -22.78
N PRO A 101 -31.66 -12.92 -23.31
CA PRO A 101 -32.40 -13.28 -24.51
C PRO A 101 -31.43 -13.45 -25.68
N ARG A 102 -31.53 -14.57 -26.40
CA ARG A 102 -30.73 -14.83 -27.61
C ARG A 102 -29.21 -14.94 -27.40
N ALA A 103 -28.73 -15.13 -26.16
CA ALA A 103 -27.31 -15.32 -25.84
C ALA A 103 -26.66 -16.52 -26.56
N GLY A 104 -27.47 -17.49 -27.02
CA GLY A 104 -27.00 -18.62 -27.82
C GLY A 104 -25.89 -19.43 -27.14
N ARG A 105 -25.08 -20.12 -27.95
CA ARG A 105 -23.89 -20.88 -27.48
C ARG A 105 -22.63 -20.02 -27.37
N SER A 106 -22.67 -18.79 -27.91
CA SER A 106 -21.56 -17.84 -27.91
C SER A 106 -21.37 -17.17 -26.56
N CYS A 107 -22.43 -17.06 -25.75
CA CYS A 107 -22.34 -16.46 -24.42
C CYS A 107 -21.36 -17.20 -23.50
N LYS A 108 -20.60 -16.43 -22.71
CA LYS A 108 -19.62 -16.89 -21.72
C LYS A 108 -19.89 -16.25 -20.37
N GLU A 109 -19.53 -16.97 -19.32
CA GLU A 109 -19.57 -16.50 -17.93
C GLU A 109 -18.14 -16.37 -17.38
N THR A 110 -17.22 -15.98 -18.26
CA THR A 110 -15.79 -15.84 -17.98
C THR A 110 -15.18 -14.76 -18.85
N PHE A 111 -14.14 -14.08 -18.34
CA PHE A 111 -13.26 -13.20 -19.11
C PHE A 111 -11.80 -13.54 -18.80
N THR A 112 -10.86 -13.14 -19.66
CA THR A 112 -9.44 -13.43 -19.45
C THR A 112 -8.67 -12.15 -19.17
N VAL A 113 -7.77 -12.20 -18.19
CA VAL A 113 -6.89 -11.09 -17.81
C VAL A 113 -5.49 -11.37 -18.32
N PHE A 114 -4.88 -10.35 -18.91
CA PHE A 114 -3.54 -10.37 -19.46
C PHE A 114 -2.74 -9.16 -18.94
N TYR A 115 -1.42 -9.21 -19.09
CA TYR A 115 -0.56 -8.04 -18.91
C TYR A 115 0.52 -7.94 -19.98
N PHE A 116 1.03 -6.73 -20.21
CA PHE A 116 2.16 -6.50 -21.11
C PHE A 116 3.16 -5.56 -20.46
N GLU A 117 4.42 -5.97 -20.37
CA GLU A 117 5.50 -5.18 -19.79
C GLU A 117 6.15 -4.24 -20.82
N SER A 118 6.36 -2.99 -20.43
CA SER A 118 7.08 -1.99 -21.23
C SER A 118 7.94 -1.08 -20.34
N ASP A 119 9.07 -0.62 -20.88
CA ASP A 119 9.96 0.33 -20.17
C ASP A 119 9.45 1.77 -20.20
N ALA A 120 8.45 2.07 -21.04
CA ALA A 120 7.80 3.37 -21.13
C ALA A 120 6.34 3.24 -21.62
N ASP A 121 5.58 4.34 -21.52
CA ASP A 121 4.25 4.43 -22.10
C ASP A 121 4.34 4.58 -23.62
N THR A 122 4.35 3.44 -24.33
CA THR A 122 4.53 3.38 -25.80
C THR A 122 3.35 2.78 -26.53
N ALA A 123 2.32 2.36 -25.80
CA ALA A 123 1.21 1.62 -26.38
C ALA A 123 0.23 2.56 -27.09
N THR A 124 -0.24 2.15 -28.26
CA THR A 124 -1.19 2.87 -29.11
C THR A 124 -2.52 2.13 -29.19
N ALA A 125 -3.44 2.60 -30.04
CA ALA A 125 -4.70 1.91 -30.33
C ALA A 125 -4.51 0.50 -30.93
N HIS A 126 -3.36 0.22 -31.55
CA HIS A 126 -3.09 -1.07 -32.24
C HIS A 126 -1.79 -1.74 -31.80
N THR A 127 -1.01 -1.10 -30.93
CA THR A 127 0.29 -1.61 -30.46
C THR A 127 0.32 -1.63 -28.92
N PRO A 128 0.82 -2.69 -28.27
CA PRO A 128 1.12 -4.00 -28.88
C PRO A 128 -0.12 -4.65 -29.49
N ALA A 129 0.08 -5.58 -30.42
CA ALA A 129 -1.00 -6.26 -31.12
C ALA A 129 -1.94 -6.99 -30.14
N TRP A 130 -3.25 -6.88 -30.36
CA TRP A 130 -4.32 -7.41 -29.50
C TRP A 130 -4.45 -8.94 -29.60
N MET A 131 -3.51 -9.67 -29.00
CA MET A 131 -3.40 -11.12 -29.03
C MET A 131 -2.54 -11.66 -27.88
N GLU A 132 -2.60 -12.97 -27.59
CA GLU A 132 -1.87 -13.63 -26.49
C GLU A 132 -0.33 -13.61 -26.60
N ASN A 133 0.21 -13.01 -27.65
CA ASN A 133 1.64 -12.71 -27.78
C ASN A 133 1.77 -11.36 -28.50
N PRO A 134 2.06 -10.27 -27.79
CA PRO A 134 3.01 -10.23 -26.67
C PRO A 134 2.38 -10.13 -25.27
N TYR A 135 1.06 -10.20 -25.13
CA TYR A 135 0.41 -10.14 -23.83
C TYR A 135 0.54 -11.47 -23.07
N ILE A 136 0.97 -11.44 -21.82
CA ILE A 136 1.08 -12.63 -20.98
C ILE A 136 -0.25 -12.87 -20.25
N LYS A 137 -0.81 -14.07 -20.39
CA LYS A 137 -2.04 -14.47 -19.71
C LYS A 137 -1.82 -14.57 -18.20
N VAL A 138 -2.69 -13.91 -17.42
CA VAL A 138 -2.71 -14.01 -15.95
C VAL A 138 -3.63 -15.12 -15.50
N ASP A 139 -4.91 -15.02 -15.84
CA ASP A 139 -5.94 -16.00 -15.47
C ASP A 139 -7.18 -15.85 -16.36
N THR A 140 -7.97 -16.91 -16.47
CA THR A 140 -9.34 -16.84 -16.98
C THR A 140 -10.29 -16.80 -15.78
N VAL A 141 -10.89 -15.63 -15.55
CA VAL A 141 -11.71 -15.32 -14.38
C VAL A 141 -13.16 -15.71 -14.65
N ALA A 142 -13.72 -16.53 -13.75
CA ALA A 142 -15.14 -16.82 -13.67
C ALA A 142 -15.78 -16.04 -12.52
N ALA A 143 -17.07 -15.74 -12.64
CA ALA A 143 -17.85 -15.20 -11.53
C ALA A 143 -18.25 -16.30 -10.54
N GLU A 144 -18.15 -16.03 -9.24
CA GLU A 144 -18.76 -16.87 -8.19
C GLU A 144 -20.27 -16.61 -8.07
N HIS A 145 -20.69 -15.38 -8.40
CA HIS A 145 -22.05 -14.91 -8.34
C HIS A 145 -22.47 -14.34 -9.69
N LEU A 146 -23.43 -15.00 -10.33
CA LEU A 146 -24.03 -14.56 -11.57
C LEU A 146 -25.31 -13.77 -11.30
N THR A 147 -25.41 -12.59 -11.91
CA THR A 147 -26.59 -11.75 -11.88
C THR A 147 -27.69 -12.36 -12.74
N ARG A 148 -28.82 -12.67 -12.10
CA ARG A 148 -30.01 -13.16 -12.79
C ARG A 148 -30.95 -11.99 -13.04
N LYS A 149 -31.36 -11.81 -14.29
CA LYS A 149 -32.32 -10.77 -14.69
C LYS A 149 -33.55 -11.45 -15.26
N ARG A 150 -34.55 -11.67 -14.40
CA ARG A 150 -35.86 -12.20 -14.83
C ARG A 150 -36.78 -11.05 -15.21
N PRO A 151 -37.57 -11.15 -16.29
CA PRO A 151 -38.57 -10.13 -16.61
C PRO A 151 -39.50 -9.89 -15.42
N GLY A 152 -39.58 -8.64 -14.96
CA GLY A 152 -40.45 -8.24 -13.84
C GLY A 152 -39.91 -8.51 -12.43
N ALA A 153 -38.66 -8.96 -12.28
CA ALA A 153 -38.01 -9.14 -10.98
C ALA A 153 -36.76 -8.24 -10.86
N GLU A 154 -36.45 -7.82 -9.64
CA GLU A 154 -35.21 -7.11 -9.33
C GLU A 154 -33.99 -7.99 -9.65
N ALA A 155 -32.91 -7.38 -10.15
CA ALA A 155 -31.68 -8.08 -10.44
C ALA A 155 -31.05 -8.57 -9.12
N THR A 156 -30.90 -9.88 -8.95
CA THR A 156 -30.41 -10.48 -7.68
C THR A 156 -28.88 -10.63 -7.64
N GLY A 157 -28.15 -9.85 -8.44
CA GLY A 157 -26.71 -9.98 -8.60
C GLY A 157 -25.92 -9.50 -7.39
N LYS A 158 -24.73 -10.08 -7.18
CA LYS A 158 -23.74 -9.61 -6.21
C LYS A 158 -22.46 -9.21 -6.92
N VAL A 159 -21.71 -8.30 -6.30
CA VAL A 159 -20.35 -7.96 -6.74
C VAL A 159 -19.44 -9.16 -6.50
N ASN A 160 -18.71 -9.56 -7.53
CA ASN A 160 -17.63 -10.53 -7.45
C ASN A 160 -16.32 -9.82 -7.14
N ILE A 161 -15.47 -10.43 -6.33
CA ILE A 161 -14.13 -9.92 -6.03
C ILE A 161 -13.12 -11.02 -6.36
N LYS A 162 -12.16 -10.72 -7.24
CA LYS A 162 -11.08 -11.64 -7.60
C LYS A 162 -9.74 -10.94 -7.45
N THR A 163 -8.85 -11.51 -6.65
CA THR A 163 -7.45 -11.05 -6.55
C THR A 163 -6.55 -11.97 -7.36
N LEU A 164 -5.81 -11.39 -8.30
CA LEU A 164 -4.87 -12.06 -9.18
C LEU A 164 -3.44 -11.62 -8.85
N ARG A 165 -2.45 -12.48 -9.10
CA ARG A 165 -1.03 -12.19 -8.91
C ARG A 165 -0.31 -12.16 -10.25
N LEU A 166 0.41 -11.08 -10.52
CA LEU A 166 1.16 -10.82 -11.75
C LEU A 166 2.67 -10.90 -11.50
N GLY A 167 3.41 -11.14 -12.57
CA GLY A 167 4.87 -11.16 -12.57
C GLY A 167 5.49 -12.56 -12.35
N PRO A 168 6.81 -12.64 -12.09
CA PRO A 168 7.67 -11.52 -11.71
C PRO A 168 7.84 -10.50 -12.84
N LEU A 169 7.70 -9.22 -12.50
CA LEU A 169 7.84 -8.11 -13.44
C LEU A 169 9.31 -7.65 -13.49
N THR A 170 9.77 -7.34 -14.69
CA THR A 170 11.17 -7.01 -15.01
C THR A 170 11.34 -5.61 -15.58
N LYS A 171 10.35 -5.08 -16.31
CA LYS A 171 10.46 -3.76 -16.98
C LYS A 171 9.99 -2.60 -16.12
N ALA A 172 10.14 -1.36 -16.59
CA ALA A 172 9.81 -0.18 -15.78
C ALA A 172 8.31 -0.04 -15.44
N GLY A 173 7.42 -0.60 -16.24
CA GLY A 173 5.98 -0.60 -16.01
C GLY A 173 5.25 -1.61 -16.87
N PHE A 174 3.92 -1.58 -16.80
CA PHE A 174 3.08 -2.56 -17.47
C PHE A 174 1.70 -2.00 -17.78
N TYR A 175 0.99 -2.71 -18.65
CA TYR A 175 -0.44 -2.52 -18.91
C TYR A 175 -1.19 -3.76 -18.46
N LEU A 176 -2.39 -3.59 -17.93
CA LEU A 176 -3.33 -4.69 -17.75
C LEU A 176 -4.32 -4.70 -18.92
N ALA A 177 -4.69 -5.88 -19.39
CA ALA A 177 -5.66 -6.05 -20.46
C ALA A 177 -6.73 -7.08 -20.09
N PHE A 178 -7.95 -6.84 -20.51
CA PHE A 178 -9.11 -7.67 -20.31
C PHE A 178 -9.63 -8.11 -21.66
N GLN A 179 -9.74 -9.42 -21.85
CA GLN A 179 -10.28 -10.02 -23.06
C GLN A 179 -11.62 -10.66 -22.74
N ASP A 180 -12.65 -10.17 -23.42
CA ASP A 180 -13.96 -10.76 -23.43
C ASP A 180 -14.20 -11.56 -24.72
N GLN A 181 -14.78 -12.76 -24.59
CA GLN A 181 -15.12 -13.67 -25.68
C GLN A 181 -16.62 -14.01 -25.74
N GLY A 182 -17.46 -13.30 -24.99
CA GLY A 182 -18.92 -13.40 -25.09
C GLY A 182 -19.66 -13.22 -23.77
N ALA A 183 -19.03 -12.59 -22.78
CA ALA A 183 -19.66 -12.26 -21.51
C ALA A 183 -20.47 -10.97 -21.59
N CYS A 184 -21.49 -10.91 -20.74
CA CYS A 184 -22.20 -9.68 -20.43
C CYS A 184 -21.83 -9.29 -18.99
N MET A 185 -20.94 -8.32 -18.84
CA MET A 185 -20.31 -8.00 -17.56
C MET A 185 -20.00 -6.52 -17.40
N ALA A 186 -19.83 -6.10 -16.14
CA ALA A 186 -19.32 -4.79 -15.77
C ALA A 186 -18.09 -4.94 -14.88
N LEU A 187 -16.96 -4.37 -15.28
CA LEU A 187 -15.79 -4.15 -14.44
C LEU A 187 -16.02 -2.88 -13.62
N LEU A 188 -16.29 -3.05 -12.33
CA LEU A 188 -16.66 -1.96 -11.43
C LEU A 188 -15.44 -1.22 -10.88
N SER A 189 -14.37 -1.94 -10.59
CA SER A 189 -13.11 -1.30 -10.17
C SER A 189 -11.90 -2.23 -10.31
N LEU A 190 -10.73 -1.62 -10.47
CA LEU A 190 -9.42 -2.25 -10.46
C LEU A 190 -8.54 -1.59 -9.40
N HIS A 191 -7.99 -2.39 -8.49
CA HIS A 191 -6.96 -1.98 -7.56
C HIS A 191 -5.68 -2.80 -7.80
N LEU A 192 -4.65 -2.13 -8.29
CA LEU A 192 -3.30 -2.67 -8.47
C LEU A 192 -2.43 -2.23 -7.29
N PHE A 193 -1.79 -3.18 -6.63
CA PHE A 193 -0.90 -2.90 -5.50
C PHE A 193 0.19 -3.96 -5.37
N TYR A 194 1.21 -3.69 -4.57
CA TYR A 194 2.18 -4.71 -4.17
C TYR A 194 2.37 -4.69 -2.66
N LYS A 195 2.81 -5.83 -2.12
CA LYS A 195 3.02 -6.00 -0.67
C LYS A 195 4.48 -5.77 -0.32
N LYS A 196 4.73 -5.16 0.82
CA LYS A 196 6.06 -4.95 1.40
C LYS A 196 6.02 -5.10 2.91
N CYS A 197 7.14 -5.55 3.47
CA CYS A 197 7.34 -5.52 4.91
C CYS A 197 7.50 -4.07 5.36
N ALA A 198 6.64 -3.63 6.28
CA ALA A 198 6.70 -2.29 6.84
C ALA A 198 8.00 -2.06 7.61
N GLN A 199 8.42 -0.81 7.76
CA GLN A 199 9.54 -0.48 8.64
C GLN A 199 9.24 -0.96 10.05
N LEU A 200 10.16 -1.72 10.64
CA LEU A 200 9.99 -2.30 11.97
C LEU A 200 11.16 -1.89 12.86
N THR A 201 10.87 -1.39 14.05
CA THR A 201 11.86 -1.22 15.10
C THR A 201 11.52 -2.16 16.25
N VAL A 202 12.41 -3.10 16.55
CA VAL A 202 12.25 -4.10 17.60
C VAL A 202 13.60 -4.42 18.22
N ASN A 203 13.66 -4.58 19.54
CA ASN A 203 14.88 -4.90 20.28
C ASN A 203 16.09 -4.01 19.87
N LEU A 204 15.88 -2.69 19.89
CA LEU A 204 16.87 -1.65 19.59
C LEU A 204 17.45 -1.75 18.18
N THR A 205 16.78 -2.48 17.29
CA THR A 205 17.16 -2.67 15.90
C THR A 205 16.07 -2.13 15.00
N ARG A 206 16.45 -1.31 14.03
CA ARG A 206 15.60 -0.82 12.95
C ARG A 206 15.81 -1.64 11.69
N PHE A 207 14.73 -2.14 11.12
CA PHE A 207 14.65 -2.78 9.81
C PHE A 207 13.93 -1.86 8.83
N PRO A 208 14.49 -1.62 7.64
CA PRO A 208 13.88 -0.75 6.63
C PRO A 208 12.65 -1.41 5.99
N GLU A 209 11.79 -0.60 5.37
CA GLU A 209 10.77 -1.14 4.47
C GLU A 209 11.42 -1.98 3.37
N THR A 210 10.87 -3.17 3.13
CA THR A 210 11.47 -4.13 2.19
C THR A 210 10.42 -4.74 1.28
N VAL A 211 10.64 -4.68 -0.03
CA VAL A 211 9.84 -5.41 -1.02
C VAL A 211 10.45 -6.80 -1.24
N PRO A 212 9.74 -7.89 -0.93
CA PRO A 212 10.25 -9.25 -1.12
C PRO A 212 10.39 -9.56 -2.62
N ARG A 213 11.59 -9.98 -3.04
CA ARG A 213 11.87 -10.41 -4.42
C ARG A 213 11.74 -11.92 -4.61
N GLU A 214 11.76 -12.64 -3.50
CA GLU A 214 11.68 -14.10 -3.39
C GLU A 214 10.65 -14.44 -2.29
N LEU A 215 10.37 -15.74 -2.10
CA LEU A 215 9.41 -16.19 -1.09
C LEU A 215 9.76 -15.70 0.33
N VAL A 216 11.06 -15.64 0.63
CA VAL A 216 11.60 -15.17 1.91
C VAL A 216 12.94 -14.48 1.65
N VAL A 217 13.09 -13.23 2.07
CA VAL A 217 14.29 -12.41 1.85
C VAL A 217 14.94 -12.06 3.20
N PRO A 218 16.23 -12.37 3.42
CA PRO A 218 16.95 -11.88 4.60
C PRO A 218 17.19 -10.38 4.52
N VAL A 219 16.95 -9.68 5.62
CA VAL A 219 17.12 -8.23 5.75
C VAL A 219 17.98 -7.93 6.96
N ALA A 220 19.08 -7.23 6.72
CA ALA A 220 19.96 -6.74 7.78
C ALA A 220 19.29 -5.57 8.53
N GLY A 221 19.39 -5.60 9.85
CA GLY A 221 18.96 -4.51 10.72
C GLY A 221 20.11 -3.58 11.06
N SER A 222 19.77 -2.36 11.46
CA SER A 222 20.72 -1.37 11.99
C SER A 222 20.33 -1.01 13.42
N CYS A 223 21.30 -0.87 14.33
CA CYS A 223 21.00 -0.39 15.67
C CYS A 223 20.37 1.02 15.61
N VAL A 224 19.40 1.27 16.50
CA VAL A 224 18.77 2.59 16.64
C VAL A 224 19.78 3.63 17.13
N ALA A 225 19.42 4.91 17.07
CA ALA A 225 20.24 5.98 17.63
C ALA A 225 20.59 5.69 19.11
N ASP A 226 21.82 6.02 19.49
CA ASP A 226 22.40 5.78 20.81
C ASP A 226 22.45 4.29 21.25
N ALA A 227 22.32 3.37 20.30
CA ALA A 227 22.62 1.95 20.47
C ALA A 227 23.88 1.56 19.70
N VAL A 228 24.55 0.51 20.18
CA VAL A 228 25.76 -0.06 19.60
C VAL A 228 25.55 -1.56 19.31
N PRO A 229 26.27 -2.14 18.35
CA PRO A 229 26.24 -3.57 18.12
C PRO A 229 26.69 -4.34 19.38
N ALA A 230 25.88 -5.32 19.79
CA ALA A 230 26.24 -6.24 20.86
C ALA A 230 27.19 -7.33 20.32
N PRO A 231 28.01 -7.98 21.18
CA PRO A 231 28.81 -9.13 20.77
C PRO A 231 27.92 -10.25 20.21
N GLY A 232 28.21 -10.73 19.01
CA GLY A 232 27.43 -11.78 18.34
C GLY A 232 27.18 -11.49 16.85
N PRO A 233 26.23 -12.21 16.24
CA PRO A 233 25.84 -11.97 14.85
C PRO A 233 25.13 -10.61 14.71
N SER A 234 25.31 -9.98 13.54
CA SER A 234 24.55 -8.78 13.19
C SER A 234 23.04 -9.07 13.18
N PRO A 235 22.20 -8.13 13.62
CA PRO A 235 20.77 -8.36 13.70
C PRO A 235 20.17 -8.54 12.30
N SER A 236 19.31 -9.55 12.13
CA SER A 236 18.64 -9.84 10.87
C SER A 236 17.20 -10.31 11.07
N LEU A 237 16.34 -9.98 10.11
CA LEU A 237 14.97 -10.51 9.99
C LEU A 237 14.72 -11.03 8.59
N TYR A 238 13.65 -11.80 8.42
CA TYR A 238 13.24 -12.30 7.11
C TYR A 238 11.91 -11.66 6.69
N CYS A 239 11.89 -11.02 5.52
CA CYS A 239 10.68 -10.49 4.90
C CYS A 239 10.08 -11.54 3.96
N ARG A 240 8.83 -11.95 4.20
CA ARG A 240 8.13 -12.95 3.41
C ARG A 240 7.38 -12.33 2.23
N GLU A 241 7.04 -13.13 1.22
CA GLU A 241 6.30 -12.66 0.04
C GLU A 241 4.89 -12.10 0.33
N ASP A 242 4.29 -12.48 1.45
CA ASP A 242 3.01 -11.93 1.91
C ASP A 242 3.14 -10.51 2.49
N GLY A 243 4.36 -9.96 2.54
CA GLY A 243 4.68 -8.64 3.07
C GLY A 243 4.78 -8.62 4.60
N GLN A 244 4.87 -9.77 5.27
CA GLN A 244 5.03 -9.84 6.71
C GLN A 244 6.46 -10.22 7.10
N TRP A 245 6.91 -9.68 8.24
CA TRP A 245 8.15 -10.11 8.88
C TRP A 245 7.97 -11.51 9.49
N ALA A 246 8.95 -12.39 9.30
CA ALA A 246 8.97 -13.69 9.97
C ALA A 246 9.18 -13.51 11.48
N GLU A 247 8.44 -14.28 12.27
CA GLU A 247 8.57 -14.28 13.72
C GLU A 247 9.86 -14.99 14.12
N GLN A 248 10.86 -14.21 14.58
CA GLN A 248 12.07 -14.74 15.18
C GLN A 248 12.66 -13.75 16.19
N PRO A 249 13.44 -14.22 17.18
CA PRO A 249 14.12 -13.34 18.11
C PRO A 249 15.12 -12.43 17.40
N VAL A 250 14.96 -11.12 17.56
CA VAL A 250 15.96 -10.13 17.11
C VAL A 250 16.93 -9.85 18.24
N THR A 251 18.21 -10.09 17.99
CA THR A 251 19.33 -9.78 18.89
C THR A 251 20.45 -9.14 18.08
N GLY A 252 21.32 -8.36 18.74
CA GLY A 252 22.48 -7.76 18.07
C GLY A 252 22.70 -6.27 18.37
N CYS A 253 21.83 -5.61 19.13
CA CYS A 253 21.99 -4.22 19.54
C CYS A 253 21.75 -4.03 21.04
N SER A 254 22.52 -3.15 21.67
CA SER A 254 22.35 -2.71 23.06
C SER A 254 22.55 -1.19 23.17
N CYS A 255 21.92 -0.53 24.16
CA CYS A 255 22.14 0.90 24.35
C CYS A 255 23.60 1.21 24.68
N ALA A 256 24.12 2.29 24.12
CA ALA A 256 25.45 2.79 24.41
C ALA A 256 25.60 3.17 25.89
N PRO A 257 26.82 3.23 26.42
CA PRO A 257 27.07 3.69 27.79
C PRO A 257 26.42 5.06 28.05
N GLY A 258 25.71 5.19 29.18
CA GLY A 258 24.95 6.40 29.53
C GLY A 258 23.50 6.43 29.03
N PHE A 259 23.10 5.46 28.22
CA PHE A 259 21.71 5.29 27.74
C PHE A 259 21.07 4.04 28.31
N GLU A 260 19.74 4.01 28.31
CA GLU A 260 18.92 2.85 28.69
C GLU A 260 17.78 2.65 27.70
N ALA A 261 17.31 1.41 27.57
CA ALA A 261 16.23 1.07 26.66
C ALA A 261 14.91 1.68 27.15
N ALA A 262 14.16 2.29 26.24
CA ALA A 262 12.87 2.91 26.52
C ALA A 262 11.84 2.50 25.46
N GLU A 263 10.55 2.75 25.75
CA GLU A 263 9.42 2.42 24.87
C GLU A 263 9.43 0.97 24.38
N GLY A 264 9.54 0.02 25.31
CA GLY A 264 9.53 -1.40 24.97
C GLY A 264 10.71 -1.83 24.08
N ASN A 265 11.91 -1.30 24.37
CA ASN A 265 13.14 -1.57 23.61
C ASN A 265 13.09 -1.10 22.15
N THR A 266 12.39 -0.01 21.85
CA THR A 266 12.38 0.58 20.49
C THR A 266 13.31 1.78 20.36
N ARG A 267 13.81 2.33 21.47
CA ARG A 267 14.78 3.42 21.48
C ARG A 267 15.70 3.38 22.69
N CYS A 268 16.82 4.09 22.60
CA CYS A 268 17.68 4.39 23.74
C CYS A 268 17.44 5.81 24.23
N ARG A 269 17.39 6.01 25.54
CA ARG A 269 17.23 7.33 26.18
C ARG A 269 18.37 7.56 27.15
N GLY A 270 18.96 8.75 27.10
CA GLY A 270 20.01 9.14 28.03
C GLY A 270 19.48 9.11 29.46
N ARG A 271 20.26 8.54 30.38
CA ARG A 271 19.93 8.59 31.81
C ARG A 271 19.93 10.06 32.23
N ARG A 272 18.80 10.57 32.73
CA ARG A 272 18.83 11.86 33.43
C ARG A 272 19.71 11.64 34.65
N GLY A 273 20.84 12.36 34.72
CA GLY A 273 21.62 12.44 35.95
C GLY A 273 20.70 12.87 37.10
N PRO A 274 21.06 12.61 38.37
CA PRO A 274 20.26 13.07 39.49
C PRO A 274 20.02 14.57 39.29
N GLN A 275 18.75 14.97 39.12
CA GLN A 275 18.37 16.37 39.30
C GLN A 275 18.95 16.74 40.65
N GLN A 276 19.97 17.60 40.66
CA GLN A 276 20.33 18.30 41.88
C GLN A 276 19.03 18.97 42.31
N ARG A 277 18.38 18.41 43.34
CA ARG A 277 17.33 19.11 44.06
C ARG A 277 18.00 20.42 44.45
N ALA A 278 17.53 21.53 43.89
CA ALA A 278 17.88 22.83 44.40
C ALA A 278 17.57 22.77 45.90
N VAL A 279 18.63 22.82 46.71
CA VAL A 279 18.49 22.99 48.16
C VAL A 279 17.78 24.33 48.31
N PRO A 280 16.62 24.40 49.00
CA PRO A 280 16.04 25.69 49.32
C PRO A 280 17.06 26.44 50.17
N GLU A 281 17.55 27.57 49.67
CA GLU A 281 18.36 28.50 50.43
C GLU A 281 17.46 29.06 51.54
N ASP A 282 17.78 28.70 52.79
CA ASP A 282 17.05 29.12 53.97
C ASP A 282 17.27 30.63 54.15
N ILE A 283 16.25 31.42 53.82
CA ILE A 283 16.26 32.88 53.99
C ILE A 283 16.12 33.15 55.49
N GLY A 284 17.26 33.34 56.16
CA GLY A 284 17.32 33.88 57.50
C GLY A 284 16.74 35.29 57.56
N GLU A 285 15.83 35.51 58.51
CA GLU A 285 15.19 36.79 58.86
C GLU A 285 16.18 37.95 59.04
N PRO A 286 15.83 39.18 58.63
CA PRO A 286 16.55 40.38 59.01
C PRO A 286 15.94 41.03 60.27
N GLY A 287 16.71 41.02 61.36
CA GLY A 287 16.47 41.83 62.56
C GLY A 287 16.99 43.27 62.40
N ARG A 288 16.12 44.23 62.72
CA ARG A 288 16.27 45.71 62.72
C ARG A 288 17.52 46.27 63.43
N ALA A 289 18.08 47.36 62.88
CA ALA A 289 18.19 48.72 63.48
C ALA A 289 19.06 49.62 62.56
N ALA A 290 18.52 50.66 61.93
CA ALA A 290 18.47 52.07 62.39
C ALA A 290 19.66 52.93 61.90
N GLY A 291 19.39 54.11 61.31
CA GLY A 291 20.38 55.19 61.17
C GLY A 291 20.46 55.93 59.83
N THR A 292 19.50 56.84 59.60
CA THR A 292 19.65 58.26 59.18
C THR A 292 20.72 58.76 58.18
N GLU A 293 20.19 59.42 57.14
CA GLU A 293 20.60 60.69 56.47
C GLU A 293 21.83 60.82 55.52
N ALA A 294 21.46 61.25 54.30
CA ALA A 294 21.95 62.38 53.49
C ALA A 294 23.41 62.45 52.99
N GLY A 295 23.54 62.75 51.68
CA GLY A 295 24.76 63.39 51.16
C GLY A 295 25.15 63.00 49.73
N SER A 296 24.74 63.82 48.78
CA SER A 296 25.24 63.95 47.41
C SER A 296 26.76 64.11 47.29
N GLN A 297 27.40 63.55 46.23
CA GLN A 297 28.29 64.25 45.26
C GLN A 297 29.13 63.28 44.38
N LEU A 298 29.03 63.48 43.07
CA LEU A 298 30.06 63.21 42.02
C LEU A 298 31.28 64.14 42.26
N PRO A 299 32.52 63.85 41.75
CA PRO A 299 32.82 63.63 40.32
C PRO A 299 33.94 62.61 39.98
N GLY A 300 34.13 62.31 38.68
CA GLY A 300 35.23 61.50 38.10
C GLY A 300 36.58 62.23 38.08
N PRO A 301 37.48 62.09 37.07
CA PRO A 301 37.63 61.10 35.99
C PRO A 301 39.10 60.59 35.84
N GLY A 302 39.41 59.81 34.79
CA GLY A 302 40.79 59.58 34.31
C GLY A 302 40.91 58.33 33.41
N ALA A 303 40.82 58.48 32.08
CA ALA A 303 41.95 58.52 31.13
C ALA A 303 42.61 57.15 30.95
N GLY A 304 42.37 56.43 29.83
CA GLY A 304 43.10 56.58 28.55
C GLY A 304 44.11 55.43 28.43
N ALA A 305 44.52 54.88 27.29
CA ALA A 305 44.26 55.11 25.88
C ALA A 305 45.00 54.00 25.08
N LEU A 306 44.47 53.66 23.89
CA LEU A 306 45.17 53.34 22.62
C LEU A 306 46.20 52.17 22.62
N ARG A 307 46.18 51.22 21.68
CA ARG A 307 45.88 51.25 20.25
C ARG A 307 45.16 49.98 19.79
#